data_AF-A0AAW4WN17-F1
#
_entry.id   AF-A0AAW4WN17-F1
#
_cell.length_a   1.000
_cell.length_b   1.000
_cell.length_c   1.000
_cell.angle_alpha   90.00
_cell.angle_beta   90.00
_cell.angle_gamma   90.00
#
_symmetry.space_group_name_H-M   'P 1'
#
loop_
_entity.id
_entity.type
_entity.pdbx_description
1 polymer ?
#
loop_
_entity_poly.entity_id
_entity_poly.type
_entity_poly.pdbx_seq_one_letter_code
_entity_poly.pdbx_strand_id
1 'polypeptide(L)'
;MKPKIKTGISAIMIIGWIFAGLGSVFLIMGILFLTQSGKEEAFKMLGLIFGGTGLFFFLIGVIFLILHYNNKSSLKKIVDNGYYIMAEISNIDMNYNVNVNGRCPYVIYARYQDMNGCIHTFHSRNIFFYPAGMMKNNMVKIYTRPDNFKKYYMDIDEILPEVQMH
;
A
#
# COMPACT_ATOMS: atom_id res chain seq x y z
N MET A 1 2.62 23.75 -3.67
CA MET A 1 3.52 22.60 -3.91
C MET A 1 2.65 21.34 -4.01
N LYS A 2 2.94 20.41 -4.93
CA LYS A 2 2.22 19.12 -4.97
C LYS A 2 2.70 18.24 -3.80
N PRO A 3 1.82 17.61 -3.02
CA PRO A 3 2.26 16.77 -1.92
C PRO A 3 3.02 15.56 -2.41
N LYS A 4 4.11 15.22 -1.70
CA LYS A 4 4.85 13.98 -1.95
C LYS A 4 4.09 12.85 -1.28
N ILE A 5 3.52 11.95 -2.08
CA ILE A 5 2.82 10.78 -1.58
C ILE A 5 3.82 9.90 -0.80
N LYS A 6 3.69 9.90 0.53
CA LYS A 6 4.42 8.98 1.42
C LYS A 6 3.64 7.68 1.51
N THR A 7 3.95 6.73 0.64
CA THR A 7 3.51 5.33 0.78
C THR A 7 4.63 4.54 1.45
N GLY A 8 4.37 3.94 2.61
CA GLY A 8 5.29 2.96 3.20
C GLY A 8 5.44 1.72 2.32
N ILE A 9 6.46 0.90 2.61
CA ILE A 9 6.60 -0.42 2.02
C ILE A 9 5.35 -1.23 2.38
N SER A 10 4.52 -1.55 1.38
CA SER A 10 3.32 -2.34 1.61
C SER A 10 3.72 -3.78 1.91
N ALA A 11 3.08 -4.42 2.90
CA ALA A 11 3.27 -5.84 3.19
C ALA A 11 3.08 -6.71 1.93
N ILE A 12 2.14 -6.34 1.05
CA ILE A 12 1.89 -7.00 -0.22
C ILE A 12 3.12 -6.98 -1.13
N MET A 13 3.90 -5.88 -1.12
CA MET A 13 5.14 -5.77 -1.89
C MET A 13 6.23 -6.69 -1.34
N ILE A 14 6.38 -6.76 -0.01
CA ILE A 14 7.35 -7.66 0.64
C ILE A 14 7.00 -9.11 0.33
N ILE A 15 5.73 -9.49 0.53
CA ILE A 15 5.22 -10.82 0.23
C ILE A 15 5.44 -11.15 -1.25
N GLY A 16 5.12 -10.22 -2.16
CA GLY A 16 5.34 -10.40 -3.59
C GLY A 16 6.79 -10.74 -3.94
N TRP A 17 7.77 -10.03 -3.36
CA TRP A 17 9.20 -10.31 -3.57
C TRP A 17 9.64 -11.64 -2.96
N ILE A 18 9.14 -12.02 -1.78
CA ILE A 18 9.44 -13.31 -1.16
C ILE A 18 8.94 -14.46 -2.05
N PHE A 19 7.69 -14.40 -2.49
CA PHE A 19 7.09 -15.44 -3.33
C PHE A 19 7.73 -15.51 -4.72
N ALA A 20 8.03 -14.36 -5.34
CA ALA A 20 8.73 -14.32 -6.61
C ALA A 20 10.14 -14.91 -6.49
N GLY A 21 10.90 -14.52 -5.46
CA GLY A 21 12.24 -15.05 -5.21
C GLY A 21 12.24 -16.56 -4.95
N LEU A 22 11.35 -17.03 -4.07
CA LEU A 22 11.19 -18.46 -3.78
C LEU A 22 10.80 -19.24 -5.04
N GLY A 23 9.80 -18.77 -5.79
CA GLY A 23 9.35 -19.40 -7.03
C GLY A 23 10.46 -19.48 -8.08
N SER A 24 11.29 -18.43 -8.22
CA SER A 24 12.45 -18.44 -9.11
C SER A 24 13.48 -19.50 -8.73
N VAL A 25 13.77 -19.69 -7.43
CA VAL A 25 14.71 -20.74 -6.98
C VAL A 25 14.17 -22.13 -7.34
N PHE A 26 12.89 -22.38 -7.07
CA PHE A 26 12.25 -23.66 -7.41
C PHE A 26 12.20 -23.91 -8.92
N LEU A 27 11.96 -22.87 -9.74
CA LEU A 27 12.02 -22.95 -11.19
C LEU A 27 13.43 -23.32 -11.68
N ILE A 28 14.47 -22.67 -11.17
CA ILE A 28 15.86 -22.97 -11.54
C ILE A 28 16.20 -24.43 -11.18
N MET A 29 15.83 -24.88 -9.98
CA MET A 29 16.02 -26.27 -9.57
C MET A 29 15.25 -27.26 -10.46
N GLY A 30 14.00 -26.94 -10.79
CA GLY A 30 13.19 -27.75 -11.71
C GLY A 30 13.83 -27.88 -13.10
N ILE A 31 14.31 -26.77 -13.66
CA ILE A 31 15.03 -26.76 -14.94
C ILE A 31 16.32 -27.58 -14.84
N LEU A 32 17.11 -27.40 -13.78
CA LEU A 32 18.35 -28.17 -13.58
C LEU A 32 18.08 -29.68 -13.51
N PHE A 33 17.04 -30.11 -12.81
CA PHE A 33 16.65 -31.53 -12.77
C PHE A 33 16.16 -32.04 -14.13
N LEU A 34 15.40 -31.23 -14.87
CA LEU A 34 14.98 -31.59 -16.23
C LEU A 34 16.17 -31.72 -17.19
N THR A 35 17.23 -30.91 -17.07
CA THR A 35 18.45 -31.09 -17.91
C THR A 35 19.19 -32.40 -17.62
N GLN A 36 18.99 -32.98 -16.44
CA GLN A 36 19.61 -34.25 -16.02
C GLN A 36 18.65 -35.45 -16.18
N SER A 37 17.47 -35.25 -16.76
CA SER A 37 16.41 -36.28 -16.88
C SER A 37 16.81 -37.48 -17.73
N GLY A 38 17.84 -37.37 -18.57
CA GLY A 38 18.35 -38.48 -19.38
C GLY A 38 19.17 -39.51 -18.58
N LYS A 39 19.47 -39.25 -17.30
CA LYS A 39 20.25 -40.16 -16.45
C LYS A 39 19.37 -41.08 -15.61
N GLU A 40 18.33 -40.53 -15.00
CA GLU A 40 17.38 -41.28 -14.17
C GLU A 40 15.96 -40.69 -14.29
N GLU A 41 14.94 -41.56 -14.30
CA GLU A 41 13.52 -41.16 -14.33
C GLU A 41 13.13 -40.32 -13.10
N ALA A 42 13.81 -40.50 -11.97
CA ALA A 42 13.61 -39.71 -10.76
C ALA A 42 13.84 -38.20 -11.01
N PHE A 43 14.86 -37.83 -11.79
CA PHE A 43 15.15 -36.43 -12.11
C PHE A 43 14.06 -35.80 -12.97
N LYS A 44 13.41 -36.58 -13.84
CA LYS A 44 12.27 -36.11 -14.62
C LYS A 44 11.07 -35.80 -13.73
N MET A 45 10.74 -36.67 -12.78
CA MET A 45 9.65 -36.44 -11.82
C MET A 45 9.94 -35.24 -10.93
N LEU A 46 11.15 -35.14 -10.36
CA LEU A 46 11.58 -34.00 -9.55
C LEU A 46 11.53 -32.70 -10.34
N GLY A 47 12.02 -32.72 -11.58
CA GLY A 47 11.97 -31.55 -12.47
C GLY A 47 10.55 -31.04 -12.72
N LEU A 48 9.59 -31.93 -12.94
CA LEU A 48 8.18 -31.55 -13.11
C LEU A 48 7.56 -31.00 -11.82
N ILE A 49 7.85 -31.62 -10.66
CA ILE A 49 7.33 -31.17 -9.37
C ILE A 49 7.89 -29.79 -9.00
N PHE A 50 9.21 -29.63 -9.03
CA PHE A 50 9.87 -28.36 -8.70
C PHE A 50 9.58 -27.27 -9.73
N GLY A 51 9.53 -27.62 -11.02
CA GLY A 51 9.18 -26.69 -12.09
C GLY A 51 7.73 -26.21 -11.98
N GLY A 52 6.78 -27.12 -11.77
CA GLY A 52 5.36 -26.79 -11.63
C GLY A 52 5.07 -25.96 -10.38
N THR A 53 5.60 -26.37 -9.23
CA THR A 53 5.42 -25.62 -7.96
C THR A 53 6.14 -24.28 -7.99
N GLY A 54 7.34 -24.21 -8.56
CA GLY A 54 8.09 -22.97 -8.74
C GLY A 54 7.36 -21.99 -9.64
N LEU A 55 6.81 -22.46 -10.76
CA LEU A 55 6.01 -21.63 -11.66
C LEU A 55 4.76 -21.07 -10.96
N PHE A 56 4.06 -21.91 -10.20
CA PHE A 56 2.89 -21.51 -9.43
C PHE A 56 3.22 -20.39 -8.42
N PHE A 57 4.26 -20.57 -7.60
CA PHE A 57 4.66 -19.55 -6.63
C PHE A 57 5.18 -18.26 -7.29
N PHE A 58 5.92 -18.40 -8.40
CA PHE A 58 6.43 -17.25 -9.16
C PHE A 58 5.27 -16.41 -9.73
N LEU A 59 4.28 -17.05 -10.35
CA LEU A 59 3.10 -16.36 -10.89
C LEU A 59 2.32 -15.61 -9.80
N ILE A 60 2.11 -16.24 -8.64
CA ILE A 60 1.48 -15.59 -7.49
C ILE A 60 2.27 -14.36 -7.03
N GLY A 61 3.60 -14.50 -6.90
CA GLY A 61 4.48 -13.38 -6.53
C GLY A 61 4.37 -12.22 -7.52
N VAL A 62 4.41 -12.50 -8.82
CA VAL A 62 4.25 -11.50 -9.89
C VAL A 62 2.89 -10.82 -9.83
N ILE A 63 1.80 -11.56 -9.61
CA ILE A 63 0.45 -10.99 -9.47
C ILE A 63 0.40 -9.98 -8.32
N PHE A 64 0.93 -10.33 -7.15
CA PHE A 64 0.96 -9.40 -6.01
C PHE A 64 1.77 -8.13 -6.30
N LEU A 65 2.90 -8.26 -7.00
CA LEU A 65 3.71 -7.11 -7.41
C LEU A 65 2.96 -6.19 -8.40
N ILE A 66 2.25 -6.76 -9.38
CA ILE A 66 1.43 -6.01 -10.34
C ILE A 66 0.31 -5.25 -9.62
N LEU A 67 -0.42 -5.91 -8.72
CA LEU A 67 -1.49 -5.30 -7.94
C LEU A 67 -0.99 -4.11 -7.11
N HIS A 68 0.19 -4.24 -6.49
CA HIS A 68 0.82 -3.15 -5.76
C HIS A 68 1.16 -1.96 -6.67
N TYR A 69 1.77 -2.22 -7.83
CA TYR A 69 2.18 -1.17 -8.76
C TYR A 69 0.99 -0.37 -9.32
N ASN A 70 -0.09 -1.06 -9.70
CA ASN A 70 -1.30 -0.43 -10.26
C ASN A 70 -2.01 0.49 -9.26
N ASN A 71 -2.03 0.11 -7.98
CA ASN A 71 -2.63 0.93 -6.93
C ASN A 71 -1.83 2.22 -6.67
N LYS A 72 -0.49 2.13 -6.65
CA LYS A 72 0.39 3.30 -6.44
C LYS A 72 0.28 4.32 -7.59
N SER A 73 0.18 3.85 -8.83
CA SER A 73 -0.02 4.69 -10.01
C SER A 73 -1.33 5.48 -9.95
N SER A 74 -2.40 4.86 -9.45
CA SER A 74 -3.72 5.50 -9.34
C SER A 74 -3.71 6.69 -8.37
N LEU A 75 -3.06 6.54 -7.21
CA LEU A 75 -2.99 7.61 -6.21
C LEU A 75 -2.16 8.80 -6.71
N LYS A 76 -1.05 8.51 -7.41
CA LYS A 76 -0.21 9.52 -8.05
C LYS A 76 -0.99 10.32 -9.08
N LYS A 77 -1.78 9.66 -9.93
CA LYS A 77 -2.66 10.34 -10.91
C LYS A 77 -3.68 11.27 -10.25
N ILE A 78 -4.26 10.87 -9.11
CA ILE A 78 -5.24 11.71 -8.39
C ILE A 78 -4.59 13.00 -7.89
N VAL A 79 -3.41 12.89 -7.25
CA VAL A 79 -2.67 14.08 -6.79
C VAL A 79 -2.16 14.91 -7.97
N ASP A 80 -1.72 14.27 -9.06
CA ASP A 80 -1.20 14.97 -10.23
C ASP A 80 -2.26 15.75 -11.01
N ASN A 81 -3.50 15.25 -11.05
CA ASN A 81 -4.66 15.95 -11.62
C ASN A 81 -5.04 17.21 -10.82
N GLY A 82 -4.64 17.29 -9.55
CA GLY A 82 -4.73 18.52 -8.74
C GLY A 82 -6.12 18.87 -8.22
N TYR A 83 -7.17 18.08 -8.52
CA TYR A 83 -8.49 18.30 -7.93
C TYR A 83 -8.48 17.93 -6.45
N TYR A 84 -8.87 18.87 -5.59
CA TYR A 84 -9.00 18.66 -4.16
C TYR A 84 -10.29 19.29 -3.62
N ILE A 85 -10.78 18.71 -2.54
CA ILE A 85 -11.83 19.29 -1.69
C ILE A 85 -11.23 19.70 -0.35
N MET A 86 -11.83 20.71 0.27
CA MET A 86 -11.49 21.12 1.63
C MET A 86 -12.44 20.40 2.59
N ALA A 87 -11.90 19.60 3.51
CA ALA A 87 -12.66 18.87 4.51
C ALA A 87 -12.30 19.36 5.91
N GLU A 88 -13.30 19.39 6.79
CA GLU A 88 -13.13 19.80 8.19
C GLU A 88 -12.67 18.62 9.03
N ILE A 89 -11.63 18.81 9.84
CA ILE A 89 -11.13 17.82 10.76
C ILE A 89 -12.15 17.62 11.88
N SER A 90 -12.58 16.38 12.05
CA SER A 90 -13.66 16.03 12.97
C SER A 90 -13.19 15.31 14.23
N ASN A 91 -12.24 14.38 14.12
CA ASN A 91 -11.70 13.65 15.27
C ASN A 91 -10.32 13.06 14.97
N ILE A 92 -9.59 12.69 16.02
CA ILE A 92 -8.32 11.98 16.00
C ILE A 92 -8.45 10.77 16.90
N ASP A 93 -8.40 9.57 16.32
CA ASP A 93 -8.52 8.32 17.07
C ASP A 93 -7.29 7.43 16.88
N MET A 94 -7.08 6.49 17.78
CA MET A 94 -6.08 5.44 17.63
C MET A 94 -6.61 4.32 16.74
N ASN A 95 -5.78 3.88 15.81
CA ASN A 95 -6.07 2.71 15.00
C ASN A 95 -5.60 1.44 15.73
N TYR A 96 -6.49 0.84 16.50
CA TYR A 96 -6.22 -0.39 17.26
C TYR A 96 -5.95 -1.62 16.38
N ASN A 97 -6.31 -1.58 15.09
CA ASN A 97 -6.04 -2.68 14.15
C ASN A 97 -4.58 -2.74 13.70
N VAL A 98 -3.80 -1.69 13.95
CA VAL A 98 -2.37 -1.64 13.60
C VAL A 98 -1.58 -1.43 14.87
N ASN A 99 -0.68 -2.37 15.15
CA ASN A 99 0.26 -2.25 16.25
C ASN A 99 1.67 -2.43 15.71
N VAL A 100 2.54 -1.46 15.97
CA VAL A 100 3.96 -1.51 15.61
C VAL A 100 4.76 -1.26 16.89
N ASN A 101 5.55 -2.26 17.32
CA ASN A 101 6.36 -2.20 18.54
C ASN A 101 5.55 -1.81 19.80
N GLY A 102 4.35 -2.35 19.96
CA GLY A 102 3.48 -2.04 21.10
C GLY A 102 2.76 -0.69 21.01
N ARG A 103 2.91 0.05 19.91
CA ARG A 103 2.31 1.37 19.72
C ARG A 103 1.27 1.34 18.61
N CYS A 104 0.04 1.73 18.94
CA CYS A 104 -1.01 1.96 17.96
C CYS A 104 -0.85 3.36 17.35
N PRO A 105 -0.87 3.52 16.02
CA PRO A 105 -0.79 4.83 15.40
C PRO A 105 -2.11 5.60 15.55
N TYR A 106 -2.02 6.93 15.48
CA TYR A 106 -3.14 7.84 15.39
C TYR A 106 -3.60 8.03 13.94
N VAL A 107 -4.88 8.31 13.76
CA VAL A 107 -5.53 8.57 12.47
C VAL A 107 -6.42 9.80 12.61
N ILE A 108 -6.28 10.74 11.68
CA ILE A 108 -7.11 11.95 11.61
C ILE A 108 -8.32 11.67 10.71
N TYR A 109 -9.52 11.99 11.19
CA TYR A 109 -10.76 11.88 10.45
C TYR A 109 -11.26 13.26 10.04
N ALA A 110 -11.57 13.43 8.76
CA ALA A 110 -12.13 14.67 8.22
C ALA A 110 -13.46 14.42 7.51
N ARG A 111 -14.38 15.39 7.60
CA ARG A 111 -15.71 15.34 7.01
C ARG A 111 -15.86 16.37 5.92
N TYR A 112 -16.55 16.00 4.86
CA TYR A 112 -16.95 16.89 3.78
C TYR A 112 -18.41 16.63 3.47
N GLN A 113 -19.21 17.69 3.40
CA GLN A 113 -20.59 17.62 2.95
C GLN A 113 -20.65 18.02 1.47
N ASP A 114 -21.21 17.15 0.65
CA ASP A 114 -21.40 17.45 -0.77
C ASP A 114 -22.64 18.35 -1.01
N MET A 115 -22.82 18.79 -2.25
CA MET A 115 -23.95 19.64 -2.66
C MET A 115 -25.32 18.97 -2.46
N ASN A 116 -25.37 17.63 -2.35
CA ASN A 116 -26.59 16.87 -2.11
C ASN A 116 -26.86 16.66 -0.61
N GLY A 117 -25.99 17.20 0.25
CA GLY A 117 -26.06 17.06 1.70
C GLY A 117 -25.49 15.75 2.25
N CYS A 118 -24.86 14.90 1.43
CA CYS A 118 -24.24 13.66 1.89
C CYS A 118 -22.91 13.95 2.58
N ILE A 119 -22.71 13.37 3.77
CA ILE A 119 -21.49 13.53 4.56
C ILE A 119 -20.51 12.41 4.23
N HIS A 120 -19.40 12.77 3.60
CA HIS A 120 -18.29 11.89 3.30
C HIS A 120 -17.23 12.01 4.39
N THR A 121 -16.85 10.87 5.00
CA THR A 121 -15.81 10.81 6.02
C THR A 121 -14.54 10.19 5.44
N PHE A 122 -13.42 10.86 5.63
CA PHE A 122 -12.11 10.45 5.15
C PHE A 122 -11.17 10.25 6.34
N HIS A 123 -10.19 9.38 6.18
CA HIS A 123 -9.17 9.12 7.19
C HIS A 123 -7.76 9.32 6.64
N SER A 124 -6.84 9.78 7.49
CA SER A 124 -5.44 9.92 7.12
C SER A 124 -4.72 8.58 7.04
N ARG A 125 -3.49 8.60 6.51
CA ARG A 125 -2.52 7.54 6.79
C ARG A 125 -2.19 7.48 8.29
N ASN A 126 -1.66 6.35 8.75
CA ASN A 126 -1.23 6.14 10.14
C ASN A 126 -0.13 7.15 10.54
N ILE A 127 -0.28 7.77 11.72
CA ILE A 127 0.63 8.76 12.31
C ILE A 127 1.17 8.19 13.62
N PHE A 128 2.49 8.13 13.78
CA PHE A 128 3.13 7.52 14.96
C PHE A 128 3.47 8.52 16.08
N PHE A 129 2.86 9.69 16.05
CA PHE A 129 2.92 10.72 17.09
C PHE A 129 1.52 11.32 17.29
N TYR A 130 1.26 11.89 18.47
CA TYR A 130 -0.05 12.47 18.78
C TYR A 130 -0.23 13.83 18.08
N PRO A 131 -1.20 14.00 17.13
CA PRO A 131 -1.24 15.19 16.29
C PRO A 131 -2.06 16.36 16.86
N ALA A 132 -2.92 16.15 17.87
CA ALA A 132 -3.99 17.11 18.23
C ALA A 132 -3.49 18.51 18.63
N GLY A 133 -2.31 18.61 19.25
CA GLY A 133 -1.73 19.91 19.67
C GLY A 133 -0.82 20.58 18.63
N MET A 134 -0.63 19.96 17.47
CA MET A 134 0.35 20.40 16.46
C MET A 134 -0.29 20.77 15.12
N MET A 135 -1.62 20.66 14.99
CA MET A 135 -2.31 21.00 13.75
C MET A 135 -2.32 22.51 13.54
N LYS A 136 -1.90 22.95 12.35
CA LYS A 136 -1.88 24.37 11.96
C LYS A 136 -3.25 24.90 11.54
N ASN A 137 -4.14 24.01 11.12
CA ASN A 137 -5.45 24.37 10.57
C ASN A 137 -6.47 23.25 10.86
N ASN A 138 -7.75 23.62 10.93
CA ASN A 138 -8.87 22.69 11.11
C ASN A 138 -9.40 22.15 9.78
N MET A 139 -8.90 22.66 8.65
CA MET A 139 -9.25 22.21 7.31
C MET A 139 -8.08 21.48 6.67
N VAL A 140 -8.37 20.37 5.99
CA VAL A 140 -7.36 19.57 5.27
C VAL A 140 -7.75 19.39 3.80
N LYS A 141 -6.74 19.41 2.92
CA LYS A 141 -6.93 19.11 1.49
C LYS A 141 -7.07 17.62 1.28
N ILE A 142 -8.13 17.22 0.58
CA ILE A 142 -8.35 15.84 0.17
C ILE A 142 -8.37 15.81 -1.35
N TYR A 143 -7.30 15.24 -1.93
CA TYR A 143 -7.21 15.00 -3.36
C TYR A 143 -8.05 13.78 -3.71
N THR A 144 -9.06 13.96 -4.55
CA THR A 144 -10.01 12.91 -4.93
C THR A 144 -10.51 13.17 -6.35
N ARG A 145 -11.30 12.28 -6.91
CA ARG A 145 -12.07 12.60 -8.12
C ARG A 145 -13.54 12.87 -7.78
N PRO A 146 -14.23 13.79 -8.48
CA PRO A 146 -15.63 14.11 -8.21
C PRO A 146 -16.58 12.93 -8.36
N ASP A 147 -16.23 11.97 -9.23
CA ASP A 147 -17.00 10.77 -9.52
C ASP A 147 -16.74 9.62 -8.52
N ASN A 148 -15.67 9.71 -7.72
CA ASN A 148 -15.23 8.60 -6.89
C ASN A 148 -14.46 9.03 -5.64
N PHE A 149 -15.19 9.24 -4.54
CA PHE A 149 -14.64 9.54 -3.22
C PHE A 149 -13.95 8.36 -2.53
N LYS A 150 -14.06 7.12 -3.05
CA LYS A 150 -13.40 5.96 -2.43
C LYS A 150 -11.88 5.97 -2.64
N LYS A 151 -11.39 6.61 -3.70
CA LYS A 151 -9.95 6.76 -3.97
C LYS A 151 -9.55 8.21 -3.72
N TYR A 152 -8.85 8.44 -2.62
CA TYR A 152 -8.46 9.77 -2.19
C TYR A 152 -7.08 9.77 -1.53
N TYR A 153 -6.49 10.96 -1.43
CA TYR A 153 -5.27 11.24 -0.68
C TYR A 153 -5.50 12.46 0.21
N MET A 154 -5.42 12.27 1.53
CA MET A 154 -5.49 13.35 2.52
C MET A 154 -4.09 13.92 2.76
N ASP A 155 -3.91 15.21 2.48
CA ASP A 155 -2.63 15.89 2.62
C ASP A 155 -2.39 16.39 4.05
N ILE A 156 -1.96 15.47 4.91
CA ILE A 156 -1.65 15.79 6.31
C ILE A 156 -0.30 16.49 6.49
N ASP A 157 0.57 16.50 5.48
CA ASP A 157 1.90 17.13 5.58
C ASP A 157 1.80 18.67 5.56
N GLU A 158 0.73 19.23 4.99
CA GLU A 158 0.48 20.68 5.00
C GLU A 158 -0.02 21.17 6.37
N ILE A 159 -0.81 20.36 7.07
CA ILE A 159 -1.44 20.71 8.35
C ILE A 159 -0.61 20.33 9.58
N LEU A 160 0.39 19.44 9.45
CA LEU A 160 1.27 19.01 10.54
C LEU A 160 2.68 19.58 10.36
N PRO A 161 3.40 19.90 11.45
CA PRO A 161 4.82 20.20 11.39
C PRO A 161 5.63 18.96 11.03
N GLU A 162 6.83 19.18 10.51
CA GLU A 162 7.82 18.11 10.37
C GLU A 162 8.36 17.74 11.76
N VAL A 163 8.16 16.49 12.18
CA VAL A 163 8.60 15.99 13.48
C VAL A 163 9.83 15.11 13.29
N GLN A 164 10.95 15.50 13.89
CA GLN A 164 12.16 14.68 13.98
C GLN A 164 12.23 14.08 15.38
N MET A 165 12.33 12.75 15.47
CA MET A 165 12.56 12.03 16.72
C MET A 165 14.06 11.72 16.81
N HIS A 166 14.69 12.14 17.91
CA HIS A 166 16.08 11.81 18.24
C HIS A 166 16.14 10.63 19.21
#